data_AF-A0A519UQ57-F1
#
_entry.id   AF-A0A519UQ57-F1
#
_cell.length_a   1.000
_cell.length_b   1.000
_cell.length_c   1.000
_cell.angle_alpha   90.00
_cell.angle_beta   90.00
_cell.angle_gamma   90.00
#
_symmetry.space_group_name_H-M   'P 1'
#
loop_
_entity.id
_entity.type
_entity.pdbx_description
1 polymer ?
#
loop_
_entity_poly.entity_id
_entity_poly.type
_entity_poly.pdbx_seq_one_letter_code
_entity_poly.pdbx_strand_id
1 'polypeptide(L)'
;FTASNIRHTALLANGQPQRDTPRDEGQMMSSEEVARHLREAVAQRRRSLVLTGEGKLVVFLNKWLPGLMDKMVLNNFRKEEGDL
;
A
#
# COMPACT_ATOMS: atom_id res chain seq x y z
N PHE A 1 0.15 1.77 -2.45
CA PHE A 1 0.94 2.93 -2.00
C PHE A 1 0.82 4.01 -3.05
N THR A 2 0.76 5.26 -2.62
CA THR A 2 0.63 6.43 -3.50
C THR A 2 1.93 7.21 -3.41
N ALA A 3 2.56 7.51 -4.54
CA ALA A 3 3.66 8.46 -4.60
C ALA A 3 3.11 9.83 -4.24
N SER A 4 3.59 10.40 -3.14
CA SER A 4 3.30 11.78 -2.78
C SER A 4 4.42 12.34 -1.90
N ASN A 5 4.64 13.64 -2.01
CA ASN A 5 5.67 14.36 -1.25
C ASN A 5 5.35 14.45 0.27
N ILE A 6 4.33 13.75 0.75
CA ILE A 6 3.88 13.86 2.14
C ILE A 6 4.88 13.26 3.14
N ARG A 7 5.70 12.28 2.74
CA ARG A 7 6.70 11.67 3.62
C ARG A 7 7.92 12.56 3.83
N HIS A 8 8.28 13.36 2.84
CA HIS A 8 9.41 14.29 2.95
C HIS A 8 9.12 15.42 3.95
N THR A 9 7.85 15.76 4.13
CA THR A 9 7.38 16.81 5.05
C THR A 9 6.80 16.26 6.36
N ALA A 10 6.67 14.93 6.48
CA ALA A 10 6.18 14.28 7.69
C ALA A 10 7.21 14.31 8.82
N LEU A 11 6.71 14.25 10.06
CA LEU A 11 7.53 14.10 11.26
C LEU A 11 7.47 12.66 11.77
N LEU A 12 8.60 12.14 12.21
CA LEU A 12 8.71 10.90 12.96
C LEU A 12 8.14 11.08 14.38
N ALA A 13 7.97 9.98 15.11
CA ALA A 13 7.43 9.99 16.47
C ALA A 13 8.25 10.85 17.46
N ASN A 14 9.53 11.10 17.15
CA ASN A 14 10.43 11.97 17.90
C ASN A 14 10.41 13.45 17.44
N GLY A 15 9.48 13.82 16.55
CA GLY A 15 9.34 15.18 16.02
C GLY A 15 10.39 15.57 14.96
N GLN A 16 11.26 14.67 14.54
CA GLN A 16 12.24 14.95 13.48
C GLN A 16 11.63 14.74 12.09
N PRO A 17 12.04 15.52 11.07
CA PRO A 17 11.63 15.29 9.69
C PRO A 17 12.00 13.88 9.22
N GLN A 18 11.02 13.16 8.65
CA GLN A 18 11.23 11.79 8.17
C GLN A 18 12.18 11.74 6.96
N ARG A 19 12.06 12.70 6.03
CA ARG A 19 12.88 12.93 4.81
C ARG A 19 12.96 11.77 3.83
N ASP A 20 13.32 10.58 4.27
CA ASP A 20 13.56 9.40 3.44
C ASP A 20 12.47 8.33 3.64
N THR A 21 12.17 7.63 2.56
CA THR A 21 11.30 6.45 2.53
C THR A 21 12.10 5.29 1.99
N PRO A 22 12.07 4.10 2.61
CA PRO A 22 12.78 2.92 2.10
C PRO A 22 12.15 2.35 0.81
N ARG A 23 11.16 3.04 0.25
CA ARG A 23 10.41 2.60 -0.92
C ARG A 23 10.63 3.55 -2.09
N ASP A 24 10.89 2.97 -3.24
CA ASP A 24 11.02 3.69 -4.51
C ASP A 24 9.67 4.27 -4.95
N GLU A 25 9.52 5.59 -4.82
CA GLU A 25 8.30 6.30 -5.23
C GLU A 25 8.11 6.30 -6.75
N GLY A 26 9.17 6.12 -7.54
CA GLY A 26 9.06 6.01 -9.00
C GLY A 26 8.27 4.78 -9.45
N GLN A 27 8.19 3.76 -8.59
CA GLN A 27 7.43 2.53 -8.82
C GLN A 27 6.02 2.56 -8.19
N MET A 28 5.62 3.70 -7.59
CA MET A 28 4.30 3.87 -7.01
C MET A 28 3.38 4.70 -7.91
N MET A 29 2.08 4.43 -7.83
CA MET A 29 1.06 5.20 -8.54
C MET A 29 1.01 6.64 -8.00
N SER A 30 0.94 7.65 -8.88
CA SER A 30 0.89 9.05 -8.45
C SER A 30 -0.41 9.42 -7.74
N SER A 31 -0.41 10.52 -6.99
CA SER A 31 -1.61 11.08 -6.36
C SER A 31 -2.75 11.34 -7.35
N GLU A 32 -2.44 11.84 -8.54
CA GLU A 32 -3.40 12.20 -9.58
C GLU A 32 -4.08 10.95 -10.15
N GLU A 33 -3.30 9.90 -10.41
CA GLU A 33 -3.84 8.65 -10.93
C GLU A 33 -4.73 7.95 -9.88
N VAL A 34 -4.30 7.94 -8.61
CA VAL A 34 -5.14 7.43 -7.51
C VAL A 34 -6.44 8.22 -7.39
N ALA A 35 -6.39 9.55 -7.52
CA ALA A 35 -7.58 10.40 -7.47
C ALA A 35 -8.58 10.08 -8.59
N ARG A 36 -8.10 9.83 -9.82
CA ARG A 36 -8.94 9.43 -10.95
C ARG A 36 -9.66 8.10 -10.67
N HIS A 37 -8.93 7.10 -10.17
CA HIS A 37 -9.52 5.80 -9.82
C HIS A 37 -10.56 5.92 -8.69
N LEU A 38 -10.28 6.74 -7.69
CA LEU A 38 -11.21 6.98 -6.58
C LEU A 38 -12.51 7.63 -7.08
N ARG A 39 -12.40 8.65 -7.93
CA ARG A 39 -13.57 9.32 -8.54
C ARG A 39 -14.48 8.32 -9.26
N GLU A 40 -13.91 7.45 -10.09
CA GLU A 40 -14.67 6.42 -10.81
C GLU A 40 -15.35 5.42 -9.87
N ALA A 41 -14.64 4.98 -8.83
CA ALA A 41 -15.17 4.04 -7.83
C ALA A 41 -16.33 4.64 -7.02
N VAL A 42 -16.20 5.91 -6.63
CA VAL A 42 -17.24 6.66 -5.91
C VAL A 42 -18.49 6.83 -6.80
N ALA A 43 -18.32 7.22 -8.06
CA ALA A 43 -19.42 7.37 -9.01
C ALA A 43 -20.20 6.05 -9.19
N GLN A 44 -19.50 4.92 -9.14
CA GLN A 44 -20.09 3.58 -9.23
C GLN A 44 -20.54 3.01 -7.86
N ARG A 45 -20.48 3.82 -6.79
CA ARG A 45 -20.83 3.44 -5.41
C ARG A 45 -20.13 2.16 -4.94
N ARG A 46 -18.88 1.94 -5.36
CA ARG A 46 -18.09 0.78 -4.93
C ARG A 46 -17.67 0.93 -3.48
N ARG A 47 -18.02 -0.05 -2.63
CA ARG A 47 -17.61 -0.10 -1.21
C ARG A 47 -16.10 -0.25 -1.02
N SER A 48 -15.42 -0.94 -1.92
CA SER A 48 -13.98 -1.23 -1.81
C SER A 48 -13.34 -1.23 -3.19
N LEU A 49 -12.07 -0.82 -3.24
CA LEU A 49 -11.30 -0.69 -4.48
C LEU A 49 -9.91 -1.30 -4.28
N VAL A 50 -9.54 -2.23 -5.16
CA VAL A 50 -8.21 -2.86 -5.19
C VAL A 50 -7.58 -2.56 -6.53
N LEU A 51 -6.51 -1.76 -6.51
CA LEU A 51 -5.94 -1.15 -7.72
C LEU A 51 -4.88 -2.02 -8.38
N THR A 52 -4.04 -2.69 -7.58
CA THR A 52 -2.91 -3.48 -8.11
C THR A 52 -3.32 -4.90 -8.47
N GLY A 53 -2.67 -5.48 -9.48
CA GLY A 53 -2.87 -6.88 -9.87
C GLY A 53 -2.53 -7.85 -8.73
N GLU A 54 -1.41 -7.61 -8.06
CA GLU A 54 -1.00 -8.35 -6.86
C GLU A 54 -2.03 -8.24 -5.75
N GLY A 55 -2.57 -7.05 -5.48
CA GLY A 55 -3.61 -6.86 -4.47
C GLY A 55 -4.89 -7.63 -4.79
N LYS A 56 -5.30 -7.66 -6.06
CA LYS A 56 -6.45 -8.47 -6.50
C LYS A 56 -6.19 -9.97 -6.31
N LEU A 57 -4.97 -10.43 -6.62
CA LEU A 57 -4.55 -11.82 -6.37
C LEU A 57 -4.57 -12.15 -4.87
N VAL A 58 -4.06 -11.26 -4.02
CA VAL A 58 -4.07 -11.44 -2.56
C VAL A 58 -5.50 -11.51 -2.02
N VAL A 59 -6.41 -10.65 -2.49
CA VAL A 59 -7.83 -10.71 -2.09
C VAL A 59 -8.49 -12.00 -2.58
N PHE A 60 -8.16 -12.43 -3.80
CA PHE A 60 -8.62 -13.71 -4.33
C PHE A 60 -8.10 -14.87 -3.46
N LEU A 61 -6.80 -14.97 -3.20
CA LEU A 61 -6.21 -16.02 -2.39
C LEU A 61 -6.73 -16.03 -0.95
N ASN A 62 -6.89 -14.87 -0.31
CA ASN A 62 -7.50 -14.77 1.02
C ASN A 62 -8.92 -15.34 1.04
N LYS A 63 -9.69 -15.16 -0.02
CA LYS A 63 -11.05 -15.69 -0.12
C LYS A 63 -11.08 -17.23 -0.17
N TRP A 64 -10.04 -17.87 -0.74
CA TRP A 64 -10.00 -19.32 -0.96
C TRP A 64 -9.12 -20.07 0.04
N LEU A 65 -8.06 -19.44 0.55
CA LEU A 65 -7.01 -20.06 1.38
C LEU A 65 -6.56 -19.11 2.51
N PRO A 66 -7.47 -18.66 3.40
CA PRO A 66 -7.15 -17.64 4.41
C PRO A 66 -5.97 -18.05 5.32
N GLY A 67 -5.96 -19.30 5.81
CA GLY A 67 -4.89 -19.77 6.71
C GLY A 67 -3.51 -19.91 6.07
N LEU A 68 -3.41 -20.00 4.74
CA LEU A 68 -2.12 -19.96 4.04
C LEU A 68 -1.65 -18.51 3.88
N MET A 69 -2.57 -17.60 3.56
CA MET A 69 -2.25 -16.20 3.34
C MET A 69 -1.78 -15.52 4.63
N ASP A 70 -2.38 -15.84 5.78
CA ASP A 70 -1.94 -15.34 7.10
C ASP A 70 -0.47 -15.68 7.37
N LYS A 71 -0.04 -16.89 7.02
CA LYS A 71 1.36 -17.32 7.15
C LYS A 71 2.30 -16.58 6.19
N MET A 72 1.88 -16.35 4.95
CA MET A 72 2.67 -15.61 3.97
C MET A 72 2.84 -14.15 4.37
N VAL A 73 1.77 -13.49 4.80
CA VAL A 73 1.79 -12.08 5.25
C VAL A 73 2.73 -11.92 6.44
N LEU A 74 2.59 -12.78 7.45
CA LEU A 74 3.48 -12.75 8.62
C LEU A 74 4.94 -12.98 8.25
N ASN A 75 5.22 -13.89 7.31
CA ASN A 75 6.58 -14.14 6.85
C ASN A 75 7.15 -12.97 6.04
N ASN A 76 6.31 -12.25 5.29
CA ASN A 76 6.74 -11.08 4.52
C ASN A 76 7.10 -9.92 5.47
N PHE A 77 6.26 -9.65 6.47
CA PHE A 77 6.57 -8.66 7.50
C PHE A 77 7.84 -9.01 8.30
N ARG A 78 8.04 -10.28 8.68
CA ARG A 78 9.26 -10.73 9.36
C ARG A 78 10.53 -10.53 8.55
N LYS A 79 10.45 -10.60 7.22
CA LYS A 79 11.58 -10.30 6.34
C LYS A 79 11.88 -8.80 6.31
N GLU A 80 10.85 -7.96 6.37
CA GLU A 80 11.01 -6.50 6.46
C GLU A 80 11.53 -6.05 7.85
N GLU A 81 11.20 -6.77 8.93
CA GLU A 81 11.71 -6.49 10.29
C GLU A 81 13.21 -6.78 10.47
N GLY A 82 13.79 -7.66 9.65
CA GLY A 82 15.22 -8.01 9.72
C GLY A 82 16.17 -6.99 9.07
N ASP A 83 15.63 -6.03 8.32
CA ASP A 83 16.37 -4.96 7.63
C ASP A 83 16.24 -3.59 8.35
N LEU A 84 15.84 -3.59 9.64
CA LEU A 84 15.79 -2.42 10.52
C LEU A 84 16.91 -2.41 11.57
#